data_AF-M1CJ20-F1
#
_entry.id   AF-M1CJ20-F1
#
_cell.length_a   1.000
_cell.length_b   1.000
_cell.length_c   1.000
_cell.angle_alpha   90.00
_cell.angle_beta   90.00
_cell.angle_gamma   90.00
#
_symmetry.space_group_name_H-M   'P 1'
#
loop_
_entity.id
_entity.type
_entity.pdbx_description
1 polymer ?
#
loop_
_entity_poly.entity_id
_entity_poly.type
_entity_poly.pdbx_seq_one_letter_code
_entity_poly.pdbx_strand_id
1 'polypeptide(L)'
;MEKSNCLTSLVVLIIVLPYVNATLSRPKAAKHFVLVHKACHGAWSWYKIIALMKSSGHNVTALDLGASGINSKQAAEITHFSDFLSPLIEFMTSLPAHKNVVLVGHSIGGLAISKAMELFPEKISGAVFVAGLMPGPNINASTVYIEVPYFDI
;
A
#
# COMPACT_ATOMS: atom_id res chain seq x y z
N MET A 1 -23.60 55.48 8.28
CA MET A 1 -24.39 54.24 8.44
C MET A 1 -23.82 53.17 7.49
N GLU A 2 -22.51 52.92 7.56
CA GLU A 2 -21.78 52.25 6.45
C GLU A 2 -20.80 51.16 6.97
N LYS A 3 -20.45 51.19 8.26
CA LYS A 3 -19.53 50.22 8.90
C LYS A 3 -20.19 48.86 9.19
N SER A 4 -21.54 48.80 9.27
CA SER A 4 -22.28 47.57 9.60
C SER A 4 -22.25 46.54 8.46
N ASN A 5 -22.27 47.00 7.21
CA ASN A 5 -22.40 46.12 6.04
C ASN A 5 -21.07 45.41 5.70
N CYS A 6 -19.94 46.02 6.07
CA CYS A 6 -18.60 45.45 5.90
C CYS A 6 -18.36 44.28 6.86
N LEU A 7 -18.79 44.42 8.13
CA LEU A 7 -18.60 43.39 9.16
C LEU A 7 -19.45 42.14 8.86
N THR A 8 -20.70 42.30 8.43
CA THR A 8 -21.56 41.19 8.01
C THR A 8 -21.03 40.47 6.78
N SER A 9 -20.46 41.21 5.82
CA SER A 9 -19.84 40.63 4.61
C SER A 9 -18.61 39.77 4.95
N LEU A 10 -17.77 40.25 5.89
CA LEU A 10 -16.58 39.53 6.33
C LEU A 10 -16.93 38.22 7.06
N VAL A 11 -17.98 38.22 7.88
CA VAL A 11 -18.45 37.02 8.60
C VAL A 11 -19.00 35.97 7.62
N VAL A 12 -19.77 36.38 6.62
CA VAL A 12 -20.25 35.48 5.56
C VAL A 12 -19.07 34.88 4.80
N LEU A 13 -18.06 35.69 4.46
CA LEU A 13 -16.87 35.23 3.75
C LEU A 13 -16.09 34.19 4.57
N ILE A 14 -15.91 34.42 5.89
CA ILE A 14 -15.22 33.49 6.79
C ILE A 14 -15.98 32.17 6.97
N ILE A 15 -17.31 32.19 6.97
CA ILE A 15 -18.15 30.98 7.11
C ILE A 15 -18.22 30.20 5.80
N VAL A 16 -18.27 30.90 4.67
CA VAL A 16 -18.45 30.29 3.34
C VAL A 16 -17.13 29.78 2.76
N LEU A 17 -15.99 30.43 3.00
CA LEU A 17 -14.69 30.01 2.45
C LEU A 17 -14.30 28.55 2.79
N PRO A 18 -14.40 28.08 4.04
CA PRO A 18 -14.08 26.70 4.40
C PRO A 18 -14.99 25.70 3.66
N TYR A 19 -16.25 26.07 3.49
CA TYR A 19 -17.26 25.27 2.79
C TYR A 19 -16.95 25.17 1.29
N VAL A 20 -16.58 26.30 0.68
CA VAL A 20 -16.16 26.40 -0.72
C VAL A 20 -14.87 25.60 -0.96
N ASN A 21 -13.87 25.70 -0.07
CA ASN A 21 -12.63 24.93 -0.18
C ASN A 21 -12.87 23.41 -0.06
N ALA A 22 -13.79 22.96 0.79
CA ALA A 22 -14.16 21.56 0.91
C ALA A 22 -14.84 21.03 -0.36
N THR A 23 -15.60 21.88 -1.08
CA THR A 23 -16.23 21.52 -2.36
C THR A 23 -15.30 21.66 -3.58
N LEU A 24 -14.27 22.49 -3.51
CA LEU A 24 -13.30 22.74 -4.60
C LEU A 24 -12.07 21.83 -4.55
N SER A 25 -11.90 20.99 -3.55
CA SER A 25 -10.89 19.94 -3.60
C SER A 25 -11.23 19.01 -4.76
N ARG A 26 -10.52 19.16 -5.88
CA ARG A 26 -10.65 18.30 -7.06
C ARG A 26 -10.65 16.84 -6.59
N PRO A 27 -11.59 15.99 -7.02
CA PRO A 27 -11.64 14.61 -6.55
C PRO A 27 -10.27 13.99 -6.78
N LYS A 28 -9.63 13.59 -5.67
CA LYS A 28 -8.29 12.99 -5.72
C LYS A 28 -8.40 11.76 -6.61
N ALA A 29 -7.62 11.73 -7.69
CA ALA A 29 -7.69 10.64 -8.66
C ALA A 29 -7.52 9.29 -7.92
N ALA A 30 -8.49 8.40 -8.08
CA ALA A 30 -8.49 7.10 -7.43
C ALA A 30 -7.22 6.32 -7.82
N LYS A 31 -6.50 5.82 -6.81
CA LYS A 31 -5.33 4.96 -6.98
C LYS A 31 -5.70 3.52 -6.60
N HIS A 32 -4.90 2.57 -7.07
CA HIS A 32 -5.02 1.16 -6.71
C HIS A 32 -3.85 0.77 -5.82
N PHE A 33 -4.13 0.45 -4.56
CA PHE A 33 -3.15 -0.02 -3.58
C PHE A 33 -3.14 -1.54 -3.53
N VAL A 34 -1.95 -2.13 -3.49
CA VAL A 34 -1.74 -3.56 -3.32
C VAL A 34 -0.98 -3.78 -2.02
N LEU A 35 -1.62 -4.45 -1.06
CA LEU A 35 -1.12 -4.62 0.30
C LEU A 35 -0.55 -6.02 0.47
N VAL A 36 0.69 -6.10 0.91
CA VAL A 36 1.46 -7.32 1.11
C VAL A 36 1.85 -7.45 2.57
N HIS A 37 1.41 -8.54 3.21
CA HIS A 37 1.55 -8.76 4.65
C HIS A 37 2.96 -9.23 5.07
N LYS A 38 3.17 -9.33 6.38
CA LYS A 38 4.38 -9.87 7.01
C LYS A 38 4.32 -11.39 7.22
N ALA A 39 5.38 -11.98 7.78
CA ALA A 39 5.40 -13.39 8.15
C ALA A 39 4.25 -13.76 9.10
N CYS A 40 3.71 -14.98 8.95
CA CYS A 40 2.59 -15.53 9.73
C CYS A 40 1.27 -14.72 9.69
N HIS A 41 1.14 -13.78 8.75
CA HIS A 41 -0.08 -12.96 8.57
C HIS A 41 -0.72 -13.28 7.23
N GLY A 42 -1.84 -12.63 6.94
CA GLY A 42 -2.50 -12.67 5.64
C GLY A 42 -3.09 -11.30 5.28
N ALA A 43 -3.84 -11.24 4.18
CA ALA A 43 -4.63 -10.11 3.73
C ALA A 43 -5.53 -9.57 4.86
N TRP A 44 -6.04 -10.45 5.72
CA TRP A 44 -6.88 -10.11 6.88
C TRP A 44 -6.23 -9.08 7.83
N SER A 45 -4.90 -9.06 7.93
CA SER A 45 -4.18 -8.13 8.81
C SER A 45 -4.38 -6.65 8.43
N TRP A 46 -4.76 -6.39 7.18
CA TRP A 46 -4.98 -5.06 6.65
C TRP A 46 -6.44 -4.57 6.76
N TYR A 47 -7.35 -5.31 7.38
CA TYR A 47 -8.80 -5.03 7.28
C TYR A 47 -9.20 -3.58 7.61
N LYS A 48 -8.63 -2.96 8.65
CA LYS A 48 -8.89 -1.55 9.00
C LYS A 48 -8.41 -0.60 7.90
N ILE A 49 -7.22 -0.86 7.36
CA ILE A 49 -6.61 -0.02 6.32
C ILE A 49 -7.38 -0.17 5.00
N ILE A 50 -7.84 -1.38 4.67
CA ILE A 50 -8.71 -1.63 3.51
C ILE A 50 -9.99 -0.80 3.63
N ALA A 51 -10.64 -0.83 4.81
CA ALA A 51 -11.87 -0.06 5.04
C ALA A 51 -11.65 1.46 4.85
N LEU A 52 -10.59 2.01 5.46
CA LEU A 52 -10.26 3.44 5.38
C LEU A 52 -9.90 3.90 3.95
N MET A 53 -9.13 3.09 3.22
CA MET A 53 -8.74 3.43 1.84
C MET A 53 -9.93 3.35 0.89
N LYS A 54 -10.79 2.32 1.05
CA LYS A 54 -12.02 2.21 0.26
C LYS A 54 -12.99 3.36 0.55
N SER A 55 -13.17 3.75 1.82
CA SER A 55 -14.02 4.91 2.17
C SER A 55 -13.48 6.23 1.64
N SER A 56 -12.17 6.30 1.37
CA SER A 56 -11.51 7.45 0.76
C SER A 56 -11.54 7.44 -0.78
N GLY A 57 -12.24 6.47 -1.41
CA GLY A 57 -12.38 6.38 -2.86
C GLY A 57 -11.21 5.72 -3.58
N HIS A 58 -10.38 4.91 -2.90
CA HIS A 58 -9.28 4.16 -3.52
C HIS A 58 -9.63 2.69 -3.72
N ASN A 59 -9.08 2.10 -4.78
CA ASN A 59 -9.12 0.65 -4.99
C ASN A 59 -8.04 -0.01 -4.14
N VAL A 60 -8.36 -1.15 -3.53
CA VAL A 60 -7.44 -1.87 -2.65
C VAL A 60 -7.54 -3.35 -2.91
N THR A 61 -6.39 -3.98 -3.15
CA THR A 61 -6.21 -5.42 -3.16
C THR A 61 -5.25 -5.79 -2.04
N ALA A 62 -5.70 -6.57 -1.07
CA ALA A 62 -4.80 -7.21 -0.10
C ALA A 62 -4.64 -8.67 -0.51
N LEU A 63 -3.40 -9.14 -0.61
CA LEU A 63 -3.08 -10.48 -1.09
C LEU A 63 -2.69 -11.38 0.07
N ASP A 64 -3.11 -12.64 0.01
CA ASP A 64 -2.51 -13.71 0.79
C ASP A 64 -1.35 -14.30 -0.03
N LEU A 65 -0.14 -14.24 0.52
CA LEU A 65 1.04 -14.91 -0.04
C LEU A 65 0.94 -16.43 0.14
N GLY A 66 1.90 -17.18 -0.41
CA GLY A 66 1.91 -18.65 -0.31
C GLY A 66 1.81 -19.11 1.15
N ALA A 67 0.94 -20.09 1.39
CA ALA A 67 0.67 -20.66 2.72
C ALA A 67 0.32 -19.63 3.82
N SER A 68 -0.26 -18.51 3.42
CA SER A 68 -0.63 -17.41 4.32
C SER A 68 -2.14 -17.14 4.25
N GLY A 69 -2.73 -16.67 5.35
CA GLY A 69 -4.17 -16.37 5.42
C GLY A 69 -5.03 -17.57 4.99
N ILE A 70 -5.79 -17.42 3.91
CA ILE A 70 -6.63 -18.50 3.35
C ILE A 70 -6.05 -19.12 2.08
N ASN A 71 -4.78 -18.86 1.76
CA ASN A 71 -4.08 -19.56 0.68
C ASN A 71 -4.10 -21.07 0.92
N SER A 72 -4.41 -21.85 -0.12
CA SER A 72 -4.63 -23.29 0.01
C SER A 72 -3.35 -24.11 0.25
N LYS A 73 -2.18 -23.57 -0.11
CA LYS A 73 -0.90 -24.25 0.10
C LYS A 73 -0.61 -24.35 1.61
N GLN A 74 -0.04 -25.46 2.04
CA GLN A 74 0.52 -25.62 3.37
C GLN A 74 1.96 -25.11 3.40
N ALA A 75 2.47 -24.75 4.58
CA ALA A 75 3.84 -24.27 4.73
C ALA A 75 4.88 -25.29 4.24
N ALA A 76 4.60 -26.59 4.41
CA ALA A 76 5.45 -27.67 3.92
C ALA A 76 5.51 -27.77 2.38
N GLU A 77 4.55 -27.19 1.67
CA GLU A 77 4.53 -27.12 0.20
C GLU A 77 5.29 -25.89 -0.34
N ILE A 78 5.72 -24.98 0.53
CA ILE A 78 6.52 -23.80 0.17
C ILE A 78 8.00 -24.19 0.28
N THR A 79 8.55 -24.78 -0.78
CA THR A 79 9.95 -25.25 -0.80
C THR A 79 10.94 -24.15 -1.19
N HIS A 80 10.48 -23.15 -1.94
CA HIS A 80 11.28 -21.99 -2.33
C HIS A 80 10.58 -20.67 -1.98
N PHE A 81 11.38 -19.62 -1.79
CA PHE A 81 10.84 -18.29 -1.56
C PHE A 81 9.98 -17.79 -2.75
N SER A 82 10.26 -18.24 -3.98
CA SER A 82 9.40 -17.97 -5.13
C SER A 82 7.98 -18.49 -4.98
N ASP A 83 7.77 -19.63 -4.31
CA ASP A 83 6.45 -20.21 -4.07
C ASP A 83 5.64 -19.37 -3.08
N PHE A 84 6.33 -18.78 -2.10
CA PHE A 84 5.76 -17.81 -1.17
C PHE A 84 5.31 -16.54 -1.90
N LEU A 85 6.13 -16.05 -2.84
CA LEU A 85 5.86 -14.83 -3.59
C LEU A 85 4.85 -14.99 -4.74
N SER A 86 4.56 -16.23 -5.17
CA SER A 86 3.81 -16.50 -6.40
C SER A 86 2.49 -15.74 -6.50
N PRO A 87 1.66 -15.61 -5.44
CA PRO A 87 0.39 -14.87 -5.54
C PRO A 87 0.56 -13.40 -5.92
N LEU A 88 1.63 -12.74 -5.45
CA LEU A 88 1.94 -11.36 -5.83
C LEU A 88 2.41 -11.28 -7.28
N ILE A 89 3.27 -12.21 -7.71
CA ILE A 89 3.81 -12.22 -9.08
C ILE A 89 2.70 -12.52 -10.10
N GLU A 90 1.82 -13.46 -9.80
CA GLU A 90 0.64 -13.79 -10.61
C GLU A 90 -0.30 -12.59 -10.72
N PHE A 91 -0.58 -11.91 -9.59
CA PHE A 91 -1.37 -10.69 -9.59
C PHE A 91 -0.74 -9.60 -10.48
N MET A 92 0.55 -9.30 -10.32
CA MET A 92 1.25 -8.28 -11.11
C MET A 92 1.31 -8.64 -12.61
N THR A 93 1.43 -9.92 -12.92
CA THR A 93 1.38 -10.43 -14.30
C THR A 93 0.01 -10.17 -14.91
N SER A 94 -1.06 -10.40 -14.16
CA SER A 94 -2.44 -10.22 -14.62
C SER A 94 -2.86 -8.77 -14.85
N LEU A 95 -2.12 -7.78 -14.31
CA LEU A 95 -2.44 -6.37 -14.49
C LEU A 95 -2.30 -5.95 -15.96
N PRO A 96 -3.31 -5.25 -16.53
CA PRO A 96 -3.20 -4.66 -17.87
C PRO A 96 -2.02 -3.70 -17.97
N ALA A 97 -1.35 -3.66 -19.12
CA ALA A 97 -0.13 -2.85 -19.31
C ALA A 97 -0.28 -1.34 -19.04
N HIS A 98 -1.50 -0.79 -19.13
CA HIS A 98 -1.79 0.63 -18.90
C HIS A 98 -2.22 0.93 -17.46
N LYS A 99 -2.20 -0.06 -16.55
CA LYS A 99 -2.62 0.08 -15.15
C LYS A 99 -1.42 0.02 -14.23
N ASN A 100 -1.27 1.06 -13.41
CA ASN A 100 -0.22 1.11 -12.40
C ASN A 100 -0.83 1.03 -11.00
N VAL A 101 -0.11 0.37 -10.10
CA VAL A 101 -0.49 0.18 -8.69
C VAL A 101 0.50 0.88 -7.77
N VAL A 102 0.10 1.09 -6.52
CA VAL A 102 1.00 1.42 -5.41
C VAL A 102 1.20 0.15 -4.60
N LEU A 103 2.44 -0.35 -4.54
CA LEU A 103 2.78 -1.52 -3.73
C LEU A 103 3.07 -1.08 -2.29
N VAL A 104 2.52 -1.81 -1.32
CA VAL A 104 2.76 -1.58 0.11
C VAL A 104 3.17 -2.90 0.76
N GLY A 105 4.42 -2.99 1.22
CA GLY A 105 4.99 -4.19 1.83
C GLY A 105 5.31 -3.97 3.30
N HIS A 106 4.81 -4.84 4.18
CA HIS A 106 5.08 -4.79 5.62
C HIS A 106 6.12 -5.85 6.03
N SER A 107 7.18 -5.43 6.74
CA SER A 107 8.24 -6.34 7.23
C SER A 107 8.80 -7.22 6.11
N ILE A 108 8.74 -8.55 6.21
CA ILE A 108 9.20 -9.47 5.16
C ILE A 108 8.48 -9.26 3.81
N GLY A 109 7.28 -8.68 3.83
CA GLY A 109 6.57 -8.24 2.62
C GLY A 109 7.33 -7.18 1.83
N GLY A 110 8.31 -6.51 2.44
CA GLY A 110 9.29 -5.66 1.77
C GLY A 110 10.08 -6.42 0.69
N LEU A 111 10.56 -7.63 0.99
CA LEU A 111 11.26 -8.48 0.00
C LEU A 111 10.36 -8.85 -1.17
N ALA A 112 9.08 -9.12 -0.89
CA ALA A 112 8.09 -9.43 -1.90
C ALA A 112 7.86 -8.27 -2.87
N ILE A 113 7.66 -7.05 -2.35
CA ILE A 113 7.46 -5.88 -3.21
C ILE A 113 8.74 -5.48 -3.94
N SER A 114 9.93 -5.65 -3.35
CA SER A 114 11.21 -5.45 -4.05
C SER A 114 11.35 -6.38 -5.25
N LYS A 115 10.95 -7.65 -5.12
CA LYS A 115 10.97 -8.59 -6.25
C LYS A 115 9.97 -8.19 -7.34
N ALA A 116 8.78 -7.70 -6.96
CA ALA A 116 7.81 -7.18 -7.91
C ALA A 116 8.30 -5.89 -8.61
N MET A 117 9.02 -5.02 -7.90
CA MET A 117 9.65 -3.80 -8.44
C MET A 117 10.69 -4.13 -9.51
N GLU A 118 11.49 -5.16 -9.29
CA GLU A 118 12.48 -5.62 -10.28
C GLU A 118 11.81 -6.18 -11.54
N LEU A 119 10.72 -6.93 -11.39
CA LEU A 119 10.07 -7.62 -12.51
C LEU A 119 9.07 -6.78 -13.29
N PHE A 120 8.42 -5.81 -12.64
CA PHE A 120 7.32 -5.01 -13.22
C PHE A 120 7.46 -3.50 -12.93
N PRO A 121 8.64 -2.88 -13.11
CA PRO A 121 8.85 -1.48 -12.75
C PRO A 121 7.86 -0.53 -13.44
N GLU A 122 7.44 -0.84 -14.66
CA GLU A 122 6.49 -0.05 -15.45
C GLU A 122 5.06 -0.05 -14.89
N LYS A 123 4.68 -1.08 -14.12
CA LYS A 123 3.34 -1.22 -13.52
C LYS A 123 3.26 -0.63 -12.11
N ILE A 124 4.33 -0.04 -11.58
CA ILE A 124 4.41 0.42 -10.20
C ILE A 124 4.54 1.94 -10.18
N SER A 125 3.48 2.62 -9.75
CA SER A 125 3.45 4.08 -9.58
C SER A 125 4.13 4.56 -8.29
N GLY A 126 4.37 3.65 -7.35
CA GLY A 126 5.07 3.90 -6.10
C GLY A 126 5.16 2.65 -5.25
N ALA A 127 6.20 2.57 -4.41
CA ALA A 127 6.42 1.48 -3.47
C ALA A 127 6.57 2.04 -2.05
N VAL A 128 5.95 1.38 -1.08
CA VAL A 128 5.93 1.79 0.32
C VAL A 128 6.38 0.62 1.20
N PHE A 129 7.43 0.83 1.98
CA PHE A 129 7.98 -0.16 2.92
C PHE A 129 7.54 0.20 4.35
N VAL A 130 6.55 -0.50 4.89
CA VAL A 130 6.06 -0.28 6.26
C VAL A 130 6.86 -1.16 7.19
N ALA A 131 7.82 -0.59 7.93
CA ALA A 131 8.77 -1.36 8.74
C ALA A 131 9.34 -2.56 7.95
N GLY A 132 9.58 -2.35 6.66
CA GLY A 132 9.82 -3.39 5.66
C GLY A 132 11.30 -3.63 5.41
N LEU A 133 11.65 -4.88 5.11
CA LEU A 133 12.98 -5.22 4.60
C LEU A 133 13.14 -4.59 3.21
N MET A 134 14.09 -3.68 3.06
CA MET A 134 14.30 -2.90 1.84
C MET A 134 15.71 -3.13 1.28
N PRO A 135 15.94 -4.26 0.58
CA PRO A 135 17.22 -4.50 -0.09
C PRO A 135 17.42 -3.50 -1.23
N GLY A 136 18.69 -3.26 -1.55
CA GLY A 136 19.10 -2.38 -2.64
C GLY A 136 20.45 -2.80 -3.22
N PRO A 137 20.98 -2.02 -4.18
CA PRO A 137 22.23 -2.36 -4.86
C PRO A 137 23.42 -2.56 -3.93
N ASN A 138 23.46 -1.81 -2.82
CA ASN A 138 24.55 -1.84 -1.85
C ASN A 138 24.34 -2.83 -0.70
N ILE A 139 23.10 -3.24 -0.45
CA ILE A 139 22.75 -4.14 0.66
C ILE A 139 21.77 -5.19 0.13
N ASN A 140 22.29 -6.39 -0.11
CA ASN A 140 21.53 -7.46 -0.74
C ASN A 140 20.44 -8.03 0.19
N ALA A 141 19.51 -8.80 -0.37
CA ALA A 141 18.37 -9.36 0.35
C ALA A 141 18.77 -10.27 1.52
N SER A 142 19.82 -11.08 1.37
CA SER A 142 20.31 -11.94 2.45
C SER A 142 20.91 -11.13 3.61
N THR A 143 21.67 -10.08 3.30
CA THR A 143 22.24 -9.17 4.31
C THR A 143 21.14 -8.47 5.08
N VAL A 144 20.15 -7.88 4.39
CA VAL A 144 19.00 -7.22 5.05
C VAL A 144 18.19 -8.21 5.91
N TYR A 145 18.10 -9.48 5.52
CA TYR A 145 17.37 -10.48 6.31
C TYR A 145 18.14 -10.93 7.57
N ILE A 146 19.47 -11.02 7.50
CA ILE A 146 20.32 -11.53 8.59
C ILE A 146 20.71 -10.43 9.58
N GLU A 147 20.99 -9.21 9.09
CA GLU A 147 21.46 -8.09 9.92
C GLU A 147 20.34 -7.37 10.68
N VAL A 148 19.07 -7.64 10.37
CA VAL A 148 17.99 -7.20 11.24
C VAL A 148 18.13 -8.04 12.52
N PRO A 149 18.57 -7.45 13.65
CA PRO A 149 18.68 -8.19 14.88
C PRO A 149 17.31 -8.83 15.10
N TYR A 150 17.31 -10.15 15.30
CA TYR A 150 16.11 -10.86 15.73
C TYR A 150 15.45 -9.97 16.77
N PHE A 151 14.18 -9.65 16.54
CA PHE A 151 13.40 -8.92 17.52
C PHE A 151 13.59 -9.63 18.87
N ASP A 152 14.44 -9.08 19.73
CA ASP A 152 14.50 -9.43 21.14
C ASP A 152 13.12 -9.00 21.69
N ILE A 153 12.18 -9.94 21.68
CA ILE A 153 10.86 -9.84 22.32
C ILE A 153 10.89 -10.78 23.51
#